data_AF-A0A8D8BH82-F1
#
_entry.id   AF-A0A8D8BH82-F1
#
_cell.length_a   1.000
_cell.length_b   1.000
_cell.length_c   1.000
_cell.angle_alpha   90.00
_cell.angle_beta   90.00
_cell.angle_gamma   90.00
#
_symmetry.space_group_name_H-M   'P 1'
#
loop_
_entity.id
_entity.type
_entity.pdbx_description
1 polymer ?
#
loop_
_entity_poly.entity_id
_entity_poly.type
_entity_poly.pdbx_seq_one_letter_code
_entity_poly.pdbx_strand_id
1 'polypeptide(L)'
;MNPDEYEQLPTTSVTTNMTAGAIAGVMEHCVMYPLDSVKTRMQSLTHMHAHDTIVSTMRDMVRTEGLGRPFRGVMAVVAGAGPAHALYFGAYEYSKEAIARI
;
A
#
# COMPACT_ATOMS: atom_id res chain seq x y z
N MET A 1 -29.42 -15.57 21.56
CA MET A 1 -28.31 -15.17 20.69
C MET A 1 -28.41 -16.04 19.45
N ASN A 2 -29.01 -15.54 18.37
CA ASN A 2 -29.15 -16.32 17.13
C ASN A 2 -27.76 -16.44 16.48
N PRO A 3 -27.29 -17.65 16.14
CA PRO A 3 -26.01 -17.85 15.44
C PRO A 3 -25.93 -17.07 14.12
N ASP A 4 -27.09 -16.93 13.48
CA ASP A 4 -27.30 -16.29 12.18
C ASP A 4 -27.06 -14.76 12.22
N GLU A 5 -27.07 -14.17 13.41
CA GLU A 5 -26.83 -12.73 13.63
C GLU A 5 -25.33 -12.41 13.72
N TYR A 6 -24.50 -13.40 14.06
CA TYR A 6 -23.03 -13.24 14.16
C TYR A 6 -22.35 -13.30 12.79
N GLU A 7 -22.96 -14.00 11.83
CA GLU A 7 -22.42 -14.23 10.49
C GLU A 7 -22.91 -13.21 9.46
N GLN A 8 -23.87 -12.36 9.84
CA GLN A 8 -24.31 -11.22 9.04
C GLN A 8 -23.43 -10.01 9.32
N LEU A 9 -22.19 -10.07 8.81
CA LEU A 9 -21.46 -8.84 8.49
C LEU A 9 -22.40 -7.96 7.66
N PRO A 10 -22.60 -6.67 7.99
CA PRO A 10 -23.48 -5.82 7.21
C PRO A 10 -23.09 -5.96 5.75
N THR A 11 -24.06 -6.28 4.88
CA THR A 11 -23.85 -6.36 3.43
C THR A 11 -23.64 -4.94 2.91
N THR A 12 -22.54 -4.31 3.33
CA THR A 12 -22.05 -3.06 2.80
C THR A 12 -21.93 -3.26 1.30
N SER A 13 -22.43 -2.28 0.55
CA SER A 13 -22.40 -2.31 -0.91
C SER A 13 -21.01 -2.73 -1.36
N VAL A 14 -20.93 -3.63 -2.34
CA VAL A 14 -19.65 -4.11 -2.90
C VAL A 14 -18.73 -2.94 -3.23
N THR A 15 -19.29 -1.83 -3.72
CA THR A 15 -18.57 -0.57 -3.99
C THR A 15 -17.94 0.05 -2.74
N THR A 16 -18.62 -0.01 -1.59
CA THR A 16 -18.09 0.44 -0.29
C THR A 16 -16.93 -0.43 0.17
N ASN A 17 -17.06 -1.76 0.08
CA ASN A 17 -15.99 -2.67 0.49
C ASN A 17 -14.76 -2.55 -0.42
N MET A 18 -14.98 -2.38 -1.71
CA MET A 18 -13.88 -2.16 -2.64
C MET A 18 -13.17 -0.84 -2.38
N THR A 19 -13.91 0.27 -2.23
CA THR A 19 -13.30 1.59 -1.95
C THR A 19 -12.57 1.60 -0.62
N ALA A 20 -13.13 0.96 0.42
CA ALA A 20 -12.44 0.74 1.69
C ALA A 20 -11.16 -0.09 1.52
N GLY A 21 -11.20 -1.20 0.80
CA GLY A 21 -10.03 -2.04 0.51
C GLY A 21 -8.94 -1.31 -0.28
N ALA A 22 -9.33 -0.47 -1.24
CA ALA A 22 -8.41 0.36 -2.00
C ALA A 22 -7.72 1.42 -1.14
N ILE A 23 -8.46 2.10 -0.27
CA ILE A 23 -7.88 3.08 0.68
C ILE A 23 -6.95 2.37 1.67
N ALA A 24 -7.36 1.20 2.17
CA ALA A 24 -6.54 0.39 3.06
C ALA A 24 -5.22 -0.03 2.37
N GLY A 25 -5.27 -0.48 1.12
CA GLY A 25 -4.06 -0.85 0.36
C GLY A 25 -3.13 0.34 0.08
N VAL A 26 -3.67 1.53 -0.18
CA VAL A 26 -2.84 2.75 -0.32
C VAL A 26 -2.19 3.12 1.02
N MET A 27 -2.93 3.05 2.13
CA MET A 27 -2.37 3.28 3.46
C MET A 27 -1.29 2.27 3.83
N GLU A 28 -1.47 0.99 3.50
CA GLU A 28 -0.45 -0.05 3.66
C GLU A 28 0.84 0.31 2.92
N HIS A 29 0.74 0.69 1.64
CA HIS A 29 1.91 1.11 0.85
C HIS A 29 2.59 2.34 1.45
N CYS A 30 1.83 3.32 1.95
CA CYS A 30 2.39 4.49 2.63
C CYS A 30 3.18 4.12 3.90
N VAL A 31 2.72 3.14 4.66
CA VAL A 31 3.39 2.66 5.88
C VAL A 31 4.60 1.78 5.55
N MET A 32 4.55 1.00 4.47
CA MET A 32 5.67 0.16 4.01
C MET A 32 6.75 0.95 3.26
N TYR A 33 6.42 2.11 2.69
CA TYR A 33 7.33 2.92 1.88
C TYR A 33 8.69 3.25 2.53
N PRO A 34 8.79 3.57 3.84
CA PRO A 34 10.06 3.79 4.52
C PRO A 34 10.94 2.54 4.54
N LEU A 35 10.34 1.36 4.71
CA LEU A 35 11.07 0.09 4.70
C LEU A 35 11.55 -0.26 3.30
N ASP A 36 10.72 -0.03 2.28
CA ASP A 36 11.10 -0.21 0.88
C ASP A 36 12.22 0.75 0.47
N SER A 37 12.21 2.00 0.96
CA SER A 37 13.29 2.96 0.73
C SER A 37 14.62 2.52 1.34
N VAL A 38 14.59 1.93 2.53
CA VAL A 38 15.80 1.38 3.16
C VAL A 38 16.30 0.16 2.39
N LYS A 39 15.40 -0.75 2.02
CA LYS A 39 15.72 -1.97 1.25
C LYS A 39 16.31 -1.63 -0.12
N THR A 40 15.70 -0.73 -0.87
CA THR A 40 16.19 -0.29 -2.19
C THR A 40 17.54 0.40 -2.08
N ARG A 41 17.77 1.22 -1.04
CA ARG A 41 19.10 1.76 -0.76
C ARG A 41 20.12 0.65 -0.52
N MET A 42 19.84 -0.29 0.39
CA MET A 42 20.74 -1.41 0.68
C MET A 42 21.07 -2.22 -0.58
N GLN A 43 20.08 -2.47 -1.44
CA GLN A 43 20.28 -3.17 -2.71
C GLN A 43 21.05 -2.35 -3.76
N SER A 44 20.99 -1.01 -3.68
CA SER A 44 21.74 -0.12 -4.59
C SER A 44 23.22 0.05 -4.20
N LEU A 45 23.59 -0.28 -2.97
CA LEU A 45 24.97 -0.15 -2.49
C LEU A 45 25.82 -1.32 -3.02
N THR A 46 26.83 -0.99 -3.83
CA THR A 46 27.77 -1.97 -4.42
C THR A 46 28.59 -2.72 -3.36
N HIS A 47 28.82 -2.10 -2.20
CA HIS A 47 29.51 -2.70 -1.06
C HIS A 47 28.66 -2.53 0.19
N MET A 48 28.07 -3.62 0.67
CA MET A 48 27.45 -3.69 1.99
C MET A 48 28.47 -4.20 3.00
N HIS A 49 28.53 -3.56 4.17
CA HIS A 49 29.31 -4.10 5.28
C HIS A 49 28.52 -5.24 5.93
N ALA A 50 29.22 -6.24 6.48
CA ALA A 50 28.59 -7.38 7.15
C ALA A 50 27.68 -7.00 8.34
N HIS A 51 27.76 -5.76 8.82
CA HIS A 51 26.97 -5.22 9.93
C HIS A 51 25.83 -4.29 9.50
N ASP A 52 25.62 -4.08 8.19
CA ASP A 52 24.53 -3.22 7.70
C ASP A 52 23.19 -3.94 7.89
N THR A 53 22.46 -3.53 8.94
CA THR A 53 21.11 -4.00 9.25
C THR A 53 20.10 -2.96 8.82
N ILE A 54 18.88 -3.37 8.47
CA ILE A 54 17.78 -2.45 8.11
C ILE A 54 17.64 -1.31 9.12
N VAL A 55 17.74 -1.60 10.42
CA VAL A 55 17.62 -0.61 11.49
C VAL A 55 18.80 0.37 11.54
N SER A 56 20.03 -0.09 11.31
CA SER A 56 21.21 0.79 11.29
C SER A 56 21.16 1.71 10.07
N THR A 57 20.86 1.16 8.88
CA THR A 57 20.70 1.94 7.65
C THR A 57 19.56 2.95 7.75
N MET A 58 18.43 2.58 8.37
CA MET A 58 17.31 3.51 8.60
C MET A 58 17.70 4.64 9.57
N ARG A 59 18.39 4.31 10.67
CA ARG A 59 18.88 5.29 11.63
C ARG A 59 19.87 6.26 11.00
N ASP A 60 20.81 5.75 10.21
CA ASP A 60 21.83 6.55 9.55
C ASP A 60 21.20 7.44 8.47
N MET A 61 20.24 6.93 7.70
CA MET A 61 19.47 7.72 6.75
C MET A 61 18.73 8.89 7.42
N VAL A 62 18.06 8.65 8.55
CA VAL A 62 17.36 9.70 9.29
C VAL A 62 18.32 10.72 9.90
N ARG A 63 19.48 10.28 10.40
CA ARG A 63 20.49 11.18 10.99
C ARG A 63 21.23 12.03 9.96
N THR A 64 21.52 11.47 8.79
CA THR A 64 22.32 12.14 7.75
C THR A 64 21.47 13.02 6.83
N GLU A 65 20.24 12.58 6.53
CA GLU A 65 19.41 13.20 5.50
C GLU A 65 18.06 13.73 6.02
N GLY A 66 17.76 13.50 7.31
CA GLY A 66 16.58 14.01 8.01
C GLY A 66 15.40 13.04 8.10
N LEU A 67 14.48 13.30 9.04
CA LEU A 67 13.30 12.44 9.30
C LEU A 67 12.34 12.31 8.10
N GLY A 68 12.27 13.31 7.23
CA GLY A 68 11.37 13.29 6.06
C GLY A 68 11.93 12.51 4.87
N ARG A 69 13.20 12.10 4.89
CA ARG A 69 13.87 11.46 3.76
C ARG A 69 13.24 10.12 3.33
N PRO A 70 12.88 9.21 4.26
CA PRO A 70 12.23 7.95 3.91
C PRO A 70 10.84 8.12 3.27
N PHE A 71 10.21 9.30 3.41
CA PHE A 71 8.89 9.60 2.87
C PHE A 71 8.94 10.38 1.55
N ARG A 72 10.12 10.77 1.06
CA ARG A 72 10.29 11.71 -0.07
C ARG A 72 9.81 11.19 -1.44
N GLY A 73 9.32 9.95 -1.52
CA GLY A 73 8.70 9.41 -2.73
C GLY A 73 7.34 8.74 -2.51
N VAL A 74 6.73 8.89 -1.33
CA VAL A 74 5.34 8.47 -1.09
C VAL A 74 4.40 9.11 -2.10
N MET A 75 4.62 10.38 -2.45
CA MET A 75 3.81 11.06 -3.47
C MET A 75 3.96 10.44 -4.86
N ALA A 76 5.11 9.86 -5.20
CA ALA A 76 5.28 9.14 -6.46
C ALA A 76 4.51 7.80 -6.46
N VAL A 77 4.49 7.10 -5.32
CA VAL A 77 3.68 5.89 -5.13
C VAL A 77 2.20 6.21 -5.19
N VAL A 78 1.75 7.26 -4.50
CA VAL A 78 0.35 7.71 -4.53
C VAL A 78 -0.03 8.19 -5.94
N ALA A 79 0.84 8.93 -6.63
CA ALA A 79 0.60 9.36 -8.01
C ALA A 79 0.57 8.20 -9.01
N GLY A 80 1.34 7.13 -8.79
CA GLY A 80 1.26 5.90 -9.59
C GLY A 80 0.05 5.02 -9.23
N ALA A 81 -0.31 4.97 -7.95
CA ALA A 81 -1.44 4.19 -7.46
C ALA A 81 -2.78 4.81 -7.86
N GLY A 82 -2.89 6.14 -7.98
CA GLY A 82 -4.13 6.81 -8.38
C GLY A 82 -4.71 6.33 -9.72
N PRO A 83 -3.95 6.42 -10.84
CA PRO A 83 -4.38 5.90 -12.14
C PRO A 83 -4.60 4.39 -12.14
N ALA A 84 -3.72 3.63 -11.46
CA ALA A 84 -3.84 2.17 -11.37
C ALA A 84 -5.13 1.74 -10.65
N HIS A 85 -5.47 2.42 -9.54
CA HIS A 85 -6.71 2.18 -8.82
C HIS A 85 -7.93 2.63 -9.64
N ALA A 86 -7.87 3.77 -10.33
CA ALA A 86 -8.96 4.21 -11.22
C ALA A 86 -9.25 3.18 -12.33
N LEU A 87 -8.21 2.65 -12.97
CA LEU A 87 -8.32 1.57 -13.95
C LEU A 87 -8.87 0.27 -13.33
N TYR A 88 -8.39 -0.10 -12.14
CA TYR A 88 -8.85 -1.29 -11.43
C TYR A 88 -10.34 -1.21 -11.10
N PHE A 89 -10.80 -0.09 -10.54
CA PHE A 89 -12.22 0.14 -10.24
C PHE A 89 -13.07 0.16 -11.50
N GLY A 90 -12.63 0.86 -12.55
CA GLY A 90 -13.36 0.90 -13.81
C GLY A 90 -13.49 -0.47 -14.47
N ALA A 91 -12.40 -1.25 -14.51
CA ALA A 91 -12.42 -2.60 -15.03
C ALA A 91 -13.32 -3.52 -14.18
N TYR A 92 -13.26 -3.41 -12.86
CA TYR A 92 -14.09 -4.21 -11.97
C TYR A 92 -15.58 -3.90 -12.14
N GLU A 93 -15.99 -2.63 -12.15
CA GLU A 93 -17.40 -2.26 -12.36
C GLU A 93 -17.90 -2.80 -13.70
N TYR A 94 -17.10 -2.63 -14.76
CA TYR A 94 -17.42 -3.16 -16.08
C TYR A 94 -17.60 -4.69 -16.08
N SER A 95 -16.65 -5.43 -15.50
CA SER A 95 -16.73 -6.88 -15.42
C SER A 95 -17.93 -7.35 -14.57
N LYS A 96 -18.19 -6.67 -13.46
CA LYS A 96 -19.32 -6.98 -12.58
C LYS A 96 -20.65 -6.75 -13.30
N GLU A 97 -20.80 -5.63 -14.01
CA GLU A 97 -22.02 -5.31 -14.76
C GLU A 97 -22.21 -6.26 -15.96
N ALA A 98 -21.12 -6.64 -16.62
CA ALA A 98 -21.16 -7.62 -17.72
C ALA A 98 -21.58 -9.02 -17.24
N ILE A 99 -21.04 -9.49 -16.11
CA ILE A 99 -21.40 -10.79 -15.53
C ILE A 99 -22.83 -10.77 -14.97
N ALA A 100 -23.25 -9.69 -14.32
CA ALA A 100 -24.59 -9.58 -13.75
C ALA A 100 -25.71 -9.50 -14.81
N ARG A 101 -25.36 -9.25 -16.08
CA ARG A 101 -26.30 -9.24 -17.22
C ARG A 101 -26.46 -10.60 -17.91
N ILE A 102 -25.67 -11.60 -17.54
CA ILE A 102 -25.74 -12.99 -18.04
C ILE A 102 -26.55 -13.82 -17.05
#